data_AF-A0A532T570-F1
#
_entry.id   AF-A0A532T570-F1
#
_cell.length_a   1.000
_cell.length_b   1.000
_cell.length_c   1.000
_cell.angle_alpha   90.00
_cell.angle_beta   90.00
_cell.angle_gamma   90.00
#
_symmetry.space_group_name_H-M   'P 1'
#
loop_
_entity.id
_entity.type
_entity.pdbx_description
1 polymer ?
#
loop_
_entity_poly.entity_id
_entity_poly.type
_entity_poly.pdbx_seq_one_letter_code
_entity_poly.pdbx_strand_id
1 'polypeptide(L)'
;MVEQNKIEFVCTANHGRSPVAALIASNYLKQIGADEYNAISSGSHVDAINRGEVSTDFMLHVIGIAQDRGMYSYDENELLSDVIADVDKGALDTLKGFYERASGIFVREEHQYRSEILPLLGIKGEIKQTQDQTIARPDTLGVYPMADSNHQAVDRIYGESEYRPKVIEPLGISNAFGLSKEAYQGSIEEIVVKVPQKINELLGV
;
A
#
# COMPACT_ATOMS: atom_id res chain seq x y z
N MET A 1 -2.78 30.71 -3.56
CA MET A 1 -2.07 29.65 -2.81
C MET A 1 -0.94 29.19 -3.69
N VAL A 2 0.29 29.09 -3.17
CA VAL A 2 1.41 28.52 -3.94
C VAL A 2 1.11 27.03 -4.11
N GLU A 3 1.08 26.55 -5.34
CA GLU A 3 0.90 25.13 -5.63
C GLU A 3 2.14 24.38 -5.12
N GLN A 4 1.95 23.49 -4.14
CA GLN A 4 3.05 22.75 -3.52
C GLN A 4 3.45 21.58 -4.41
N ASN A 5 4.75 21.37 -4.59
CA ASN A 5 5.27 20.23 -5.34
C ASN A 5 5.03 18.94 -4.53
N LYS A 6 4.41 17.94 -5.16
CA LYS A 6 4.02 16.70 -4.49
C LYS A 6 5.08 15.62 -4.63
N ILE A 7 5.31 14.89 -3.55
CA ILE A 7 6.06 13.63 -3.52
C ILE A 7 5.06 12.54 -3.16
N GLU A 8 4.80 11.62 -4.08
CA GLU A 8 3.71 10.65 -3.96
C GLU A 8 4.23 9.24 -3.63
N PHE A 9 3.76 8.65 -2.54
CA PHE A 9 4.03 7.27 -2.17
C PHE A 9 2.87 6.37 -2.57
N VAL A 10 3.13 5.27 -3.27
CA VAL A 10 2.08 4.45 -3.90
C VAL A 10 2.16 2.98 -3.46
N CYS A 11 1.13 2.47 -2.79
CA CYS A 11 0.99 1.02 -2.56
C CYS A 11 -0.18 0.44 -3.36
N THR A 12 -0.68 -0.74 -3.02
CA THR A 12 -1.79 -1.37 -3.75
C THR A 12 -3.13 -0.69 -3.45
N ALA A 13 -3.52 -0.65 -2.16
CA ALA A 13 -4.84 -0.21 -1.71
C ALA A 13 -4.86 1.13 -0.95
N ASN A 14 -3.71 1.84 -0.89
CA ASN A 14 -3.53 3.06 -0.11
C ASN A 14 -3.90 2.96 1.39
N HIS A 15 -3.82 1.77 1.99
CA HIS A 15 -4.18 1.57 3.40
C HIS A 15 -2.99 1.25 4.31
N GLY A 16 -2.00 0.50 3.81
CA GLY A 16 -0.87 -0.02 4.61
C GLY A 16 0.38 0.87 4.56
N ARG A 17 1.32 0.49 3.70
CA ARG A 17 2.68 1.07 3.63
C ARG A 17 2.72 2.54 3.18
N SER A 18 1.98 2.91 2.13
CA SER A 18 2.12 4.25 1.53
C SER A 18 1.61 5.41 2.41
N PRO A 19 0.51 5.30 3.18
CA PRO A 19 0.15 6.36 4.13
C PRO A 19 1.19 6.56 5.22
N VAL A 20 1.83 5.47 5.69
CA VAL A 20 2.93 5.55 6.67
C VAL A 20 4.15 6.25 6.07
N ALA A 21 4.53 5.89 4.84
CA ALA A 21 5.62 6.56 4.13
C ALA A 21 5.37 8.06 3.93
N ALA A 22 4.15 8.46 3.55
CA ALA A 22 3.79 9.86 3.40
C ALA A 22 3.83 10.64 4.74
N LEU A 23 3.44 10.00 5.85
CA LEU A 23 3.56 10.61 7.18
C LEU A 23 5.03 10.83 7.58
N ILE A 24 5.87 9.81 7.38
CA ILE A 24 7.31 9.89 7.66
C ILE A 24 7.95 10.97 6.79
N ALA A 25 7.65 10.99 5.49
CA ALA A 25 8.11 12.01 4.55
C ALA A 25 7.68 13.42 4.97
N SER A 26 6.41 13.60 5.37
CA SER A 26 5.90 14.88 5.85
C SER A 26 6.64 15.39 7.08
N ASN A 27 6.94 14.50 8.04
CA ASN A 27 7.73 14.84 9.21
C ASN A 27 9.17 15.20 8.84
N TYR A 28 9.76 14.46 7.91
CA TYR A 28 11.13 14.70 7.45
C TYR A 28 11.28 16.02 6.68
N LEU A 29 10.37 16.32 5.75
CA LEU A 29 10.35 17.58 4.99
C LEU A 29 10.30 18.79 5.93
N LYS A 30 9.45 18.74 6.98
CA LYS A 30 9.41 19.78 8.02
C LYS A 30 10.71 19.89 8.80
N GLN A 31 11.35 18.76 9.12
CA GLN A 31 12.62 18.74 9.85
C GLN A 31 13.74 19.42 9.07
N ILE A 32 13.77 19.28 7.75
CA ILE A 32 14.78 19.89 6.88
C ILE A 32 14.38 21.29 6.35
N GLY A 33 13.20 21.80 6.74
CA GLY A 33 12.72 23.13 6.35
C GLY A 33 12.25 23.25 4.90
N ALA A 34 11.80 22.15 4.29
CA ALA A 34 11.37 22.07 2.89
C ALA A 34 9.82 22.15 2.78
N ASP A 35 9.23 23.22 3.33
CA ASP A 35 7.78 23.41 3.48
C ASP A 35 7.03 23.66 2.14
N GLU A 36 7.75 23.92 1.06
CA GLU A 36 7.21 24.05 -0.29
C GLU A 36 6.84 22.72 -0.95
N TYR A 37 7.24 21.60 -0.34
CA TYR A 37 6.90 20.24 -0.78
C TYR A 37 5.83 19.63 0.10
N ASN A 38 4.99 18.78 -0.50
CA ASN A 38 3.94 18.05 0.19
C ASN A 38 4.06 16.55 -0.10
N ALA A 39 4.17 15.74 0.95
CA ALA A 39 4.16 14.29 0.81
C ALA A 39 2.72 13.76 0.84
N ILE A 40 2.33 13.06 -0.23
CA ILE A 40 1.00 12.45 -0.35
C ILE A 40 1.12 10.94 -0.50
N SER A 41 0.02 10.23 -0.29
CA SER A 41 -0.06 8.81 -0.60
C SER A 41 -1.29 8.48 -1.43
N SER A 42 -1.14 7.49 -2.30
CA SER A 42 -2.21 6.91 -3.09
C SER A 42 -2.02 5.40 -3.26
N GLY A 43 -2.90 4.77 -4.03
CA GLY A 43 -2.84 3.35 -4.32
C GLY A 43 -3.08 3.09 -5.80
N SER A 44 -2.32 2.14 -6.32
CA SER A 44 -2.34 1.76 -7.74
C SER A 44 -3.63 1.05 -8.17
N HIS A 45 -4.37 0.45 -7.24
CA HIS A 45 -5.54 -0.40 -7.54
C HIS A 45 -6.74 -0.12 -6.61
N VAL A 46 -6.82 1.07 -6.00
CA VAL A 46 -7.90 1.43 -5.06
C VAL A 46 -9.27 1.28 -5.71
N ASP A 47 -9.42 1.80 -6.93
CA ASP A 47 -10.69 1.77 -7.64
C ASP A 47 -11.16 0.34 -7.99
N ALA A 48 -10.23 -0.50 -8.44
CA ALA A 48 -10.52 -1.91 -8.74
C ALA A 48 -10.91 -2.69 -7.48
N ILE A 49 -10.21 -2.45 -6.36
CA ILE A 49 -10.54 -3.05 -5.06
C ILE A 49 -11.93 -2.62 -4.59
N ASN A 50 -12.23 -1.32 -4.68
CA ASN A 50 -13.52 -0.77 -4.26
C ASN A 50 -14.70 -1.28 -5.10
N ARG A 51 -14.46 -1.60 -6.39
CA ARG A 51 -15.47 -2.23 -7.26
C ARG A 51 -15.54 -3.75 -7.12
N GLY A 52 -14.68 -4.37 -6.31
CA GLY A 52 -14.58 -5.83 -6.21
C GLY A 52 -14.02 -6.48 -7.49
N GLU A 53 -13.31 -5.71 -8.31
CA GLU A 53 -12.61 -6.13 -9.54
C GLU A 53 -11.16 -6.53 -9.23
N VAL A 54 -10.99 -7.26 -8.14
CA VAL A 54 -9.68 -7.81 -7.74
C VAL A 54 -9.42 -9.08 -8.57
N SER A 55 -8.18 -9.33 -8.96
CA SER A 55 -7.87 -10.54 -9.73
C SER A 55 -8.06 -11.80 -8.88
N THR A 56 -8.52 -12.89 -9.51
CA THR A 56 -8.64 -14.20 -8.87
C THR A 56 -7.34 -14.62 -8.19
N ASP A 57 -6.18 -14.46 -8.85
CA ASP A 57 -4.88 -14.81 -8.30
C ASP A 57 -4.56 -14.05 -7.00
N PHE A 58 -4.91 -12.76 -6.93
CA PHE A 58 -4.70 -11.97 -5.72
C PHE A 58 -5.66 -12.40 -4.60
N MET A 59 -6.93 -12.69 -4.93
CA MET A 59 -7.88 -13.22 -3.95
C MET A 59 -7.37 -14.55 -3.36
N LEU A 60 -6.96 -15.48 -4.23
CA LEU A 60 -6.40 -16.78 -3.84
C LEU A 60 -5.16 -16.62 -2.97
N HIS A 61 -4.27 -15.69 -3.31
CA HIS A 61 -3.08 -15.42 -2.51
C HIS A 61 -3.44 -14.94 -1.09
N VAL A 62 -4.34 -13.96 -0.96
CA VAL A 62 -4.77 -13.41 0.34
C VAL A 62 -5.47 -14.48 1.17
N ILE A 63 -6.32 -15.30 0.55
CA ILE A 63 -6.99 -16.42 1.21
C ILE A 63 -5.98 -17.47 1.66
N GLY A 64 -4.99 -17.82 0.83
CA GLY A 64 -3.94 -18.77 1.18
C GLY A 64 -3.17 -18.35 2.43
N ILE A 65 -2.81 -17.06 2.54
CA ILE A 65 -2.19 -16.52 3.76
C ILE A 65 -3.11 -16.72 4.98
N ALA A 66 -4.41 -16.48 4.84
CA ALA A 66 -5.36 -16.65 5.93
C ALA A 66 -5.52 -18.12 6.34
N GLN A 67 -5.51 -19.04 5.37
CA GLN A 67 -5.54 -20.48 5.60
C GLN A 67 -4.27 -20.97 6.32
N ASP A 68 -3.09 -20.56 5.87
CA ASP A 68 -1.81 -20.91 6.49
C ASP A 68 -1.72 -20.41 7.95
N ARG A 69 -2.42 -19.31 8.25
CA ARG A 69 -2.56 -18.76 9.61
C ARG A 69 -3.68 -19.40 10.44
N GLY A 70 -4.40 -20.38 9.89
CA GLY A 70 -5.49 -21.09 10.57
C GLY A 70 -6.71 -20.21 10.84
N MET A 71 -6.98 -19.20 9.99
CA MET A 71 -8.08 -18.26 10.19
C MET A 71 -9.46 -18.82 9.80
N TYR A 72 -9.49 -19.92 9.06
CA TYR A 72 -10.71 -20.60 8.66
C TYR A 72 -10.91 -21.89 9.46
N SER A 73 -12.18 -22.24 9.69
CA SER A 73 -12.51 -23.52 10.30
C SER A 73 -12.19 -24.69 9.35
N TYR A 74 -12.16 -25.91 9.89
CA TYR A 74 -11.92 -27.12 9.09
C TYR A 74 -12.95 -27.25 7.94
N ASP A 75 -14.24 -27.10 8.25
CA ASP A 75 -15.32 -27.17 7.25
C ASP A 75 -15.19 -26.07 6.17
N GLU A 76 -14.74 -24.89 6.56
CA GLU A 76 -14.49 -23.78 5.62
C GLU A 76 -13.31 -24.06 4.68
N ASN A 77 -12.28 -24.77 5.15
CA ASN A 77 -11.13 -25.14 4.31
C ASN A 77 -11.49 -26.20 3.27
N GLU A 78 -12.36 -27.16 3.62
CA GLU A 78 -12.88 -28.13 2.64
C GLU A 78 -13.70 -27.41 1.56
N LEU A 79 -14.65 -26.56 1.99
CA LEU A 79 -15.46 -25.76 1.07
C LEU A 79 -14.59 -24.85 0.17
N LEU A 80 -13.56 -24.22 0.74
CA LEU A 80 -12.65 -23.36 0.00
C LEU A 80 -11.87 -24.17 -1.05
N SER A 81 -11.37 -25.35 -0.69
CA SER A 81 -10.62 -26.21 -1.62
C SER A 81 -11.47 -26.60 -2.83
N ASP A 82 -12.75 -26.91 -2.60
CA ASP A 82 -13.72 -27.18 -3.67
C ASP A 82 -14.00 -25.95 -4.53
N VAL A 83 -14.16 -24.78 -3.90
CA VAL A 83 -14.37 -23.49 -4.59
C VAL A 83 -13.17 -23.14 -5.48
N ILE A 84 -11.95 -23.35 -5.00
CA ILE A 84 -10.72 -23.11 -5.76
C ILE A 84 -10.64 -24.04 -6.98
N ALA A 85 -11.05 -25.30 -6.83
CA ALA A 85 -11.07 -26.27 -7.93
C ALA A 85 -12.12 -25.93 -9.01
N ASP A 86 -13.18 -25.21 -8.65
CA ASP A 86 -14.34 -24.92 -9.52
C ASP A 86 -14.54 -23.42 -9.82
N VAL A 87 -13.52 -22.57 -9.66
CA VAL A 87 -13.61 -21.11 -9.93
C VAL A 87 -14.15 -20.83 -11.34
N ASP A 88 -13.73 -21.59 -12.34
CA ASP A 88 -14.17 -21.45 -13.74
C ASP A 88 -15.65 -21.82 -13.97
N LYS A 89 -16.30 -22.45 -12.99
CA LYS A 89 -17.71 -22.90 -13.06
C LYS A 89 -18.67 -21.96 -12.33
N GLY A 90 -18.24 -20.75 -11.98
CA GLY A 90 -19.09 -19.72 -11.39
C GLY A 90 -19.01 -19.61 -9.86
N ALA A 91 -17.99 -20.18 -9.22
CA ALA A 91 -17.77 -20.08 -7.78
C ALA A 91 -17.16 -18.73 -7.32
N LEU A 92 -17.14 -17.72 -8.20
CA LEU A 92 -16.46 -16.43 -7.96
C LEU A 92 -17.03 -15.65 -6.77
N ASP A 93 -18.34 -15.68 -6.55
CA ASP A 93 -18.96 -14.95 -5.43
C ASP A 93 -18.56 -15.56 -4.07
N THR A 94 -18.44 -16.88 -4.00
CA THR A 94 -17.94 -17.57 -2.80
C THR A 94 -16.47 -17.23 -2.55
N LEU A 95 -15.65 -17.22 -3.60
CA LEU A 95 -14.25 -16.80 -3.52
C LEU A 95 -14.12 -15.37 -2.98
N LYS A 96 -14.92 -14.44 -3.49
CA LYS A 96 -14.98 -13.05 -3.00
C LYS A 96 -15.34 -12.98 -1.53
N GLY A 97 -16.32 -13.77 -1.07
CA GLY A 97 -16.71 -13.81 0.35
C GLY A 97 -15.58 -14.27 1.28
N PHE A 98 -14.79 -15.28 0.87
CA PHE A 98 -13.61 -15.69 1.62
C PHE A 98 -12.52 -14.60 1.65
N TYR A 99 -12.26 -14.00 0.49
CA TYR A 99 -11.30 -12.90 0.34
C TYR A 99 -11.65 -11.70 1.22
N GLU A 100 -12.90 -11.24 1.19
CA GLU A 100 -13.38 -10.10 1.99
C GLU A 100 -13.19 -10.35 3.49
N ARG A 101 -13.46 -11.58 3.95
CA ARG A 101 -13.27 -11.96 5.34
C ARG A 101 -11.79 -11.92 5.74
N ALA A 102 -10.91 -12.53 4.95
CA ALA A 102 -9.46 -12.53 5.20
C ALA A 102 -8.90 -11.10 5.18
N SER A 103 -9.17 -10.35 4.12
CA SER A 103 -8.72 -8.96 3.97
C SER A 103 -9.21 -8.08 5.12
N GLY A 104 -10.47 -8.25 5.56
CA GLY A 104 -11.02 -7.51 6.68
C GLY A 104 -10.30 -7.80 8.00
N ILE A 105 -9.85 -9.03 8.25
CA ILE A 105 -9.02 -9.38 9.41
C ILE A 105 -7.67 -8.70 9.31
N PHE A 106 -6.97 -8.85 8.18
CA PHE A 106 -5.64 -8.28 7.97
C PHE A 106 -5.62 -6.75 8.08
N VAL A 107 -6.64 -6.08 7.57
CA VAL A 107 -6.81 -4.61 7.72
C VAL A 107 -6.92 -4.20 9.18
N ARG A 108 -7.69 -4.93 10.00
CA ARG A 108 -7.83 -4.64 11.44
C ARG A 108 -6.52 -4.92 12.19
N GLU A 109 -5.85 -6.01 11.89
CA GLU A 109 -4.55 -6.36 12.49
C GLU A 109 -3.49 -5.31 12.15
N GLU A 110 -3.36 -4.93 10.88
CA GLU A 110 -2.42 -3.87 10.47
C GLU A 110 -2.71 -2.54 11.17
N HIS A 111 -3.99 -2.18 11.32
CA HIS A 111 -4.36 -0.96 12.05
C HIS A 111 -3.89 -1.03 13.52
N GLN A 112 -4.11 -2.18 14.17
CA GLN A 112 -3.62 -2.41 15.53
C GLN A 112 -2.08 -2.32 15.58
N TYR A 113 -1.37 -3.07 14.74
CA TYR A 113 0.10 -3.07 14.69
C TYR A 113 0.65 -1.66 14.47
N ARG A 114 0.04 -0.90 13.57
CA ARG A 114 0.39 0.49 13.29
C ARG A 114 0.26 1.39 14.51
N SER A 115 -0.87 1.30 15.23
CA SER A 115 -1.11 2.10 16.43
C SER A 115 -0.09 1.83 17.54
N GLU A 116 0.46 0.62 17.57
CA GLU A 116 1.49 0.22 18.53
C GLU A 116 2.91 0.61 18.07
N ILE A 117 3.23 0.46 16.78
CA ILE A 117 4.60 0.59 16.26
C ILE A 117 5.00 2.04 15.98
N LEU A 118 4.11 2.87 15.41
CA LEU A 118 4.48 4.25 15.05
C LEU A 118 4.97 5.07 16.26
N PRO A 119 4.31 5.03 17.43
CA PRO A 119 4.79 5.75 18.60
C PRO A 119 6.14 5.23 19.12
N LEU A 120 6.38 3.91 19.05
CA LEU A 120 7.64 3.30 19.49
C LEU A 120 8.83 3.77 18.63
N LEU A 121 8.60 4.04 17.34
CA LEU A 121 9.60 4.58 16.42
C LEU A 121 9.67 6.11 16.45
N GLY A 122 8.93 6.78 17.34
CA GLY A 122 8.92 8.25 17.46
C GLY A 122 8.23 8.97 16.30
N ILE A 123 7.46 8.27 15.47
CA ILE A 123 6.73 8.84 14.33
C ILE A 123 5.48 9.55 14.85
N LYS A 124 5.41 10.86 14.62
CA LYS A 124 4.31 11.72 15.10
C LYS A 124 3.29 11.98 13.99
N GLY A 125 2.04 12.19 14.40
CA GLY A 125 0.95 12.61 13.52
C GLY A 125 -0.07 11.51 13.23
N GLU A 126 -1.02 11.83 12.37
CA GLU A 126 -2.14 10.95 12.03
C GLU A 126 -1.96 10.36 10.65
N ILE A 127 -2.30 9.08 10.54
CA ILE A 127 -2.32 8.39 9.26
C ILE A 127 -3.61 8.75 8.54
N LYS A 128 -3.48 9.11 7.26
CA LYS A 128 -4.60 9.32 6.35
C LYS A 128 -5.53 8.10 6.35
N GLN A 129 -6.83 8.35 6.52
CA GLN A 129 -7.86 7.31 6.56
C GLN A 129 -8.55 7.08 5.22
N THR A 130 -8.44 8.03 4.27
CA THR A 130 -8.99 7.86 2.93
C THR A 130 -8.05 7.06 2.04
N GLN A 131 -8.64 6.28 1.14
CA GLN A 131 -7.91 5.56 0.11
C GLN A 131 -8.08 6.31 -1.21
N ASP A 132 -6.99 6.87 -1.72
CA ASP A 132 -7.03 7.61 -2.99
C ASP A 132 -6.35 6.79 -4.08
N GLN A 133 -6.99 6.71 -5.25
CA GLN A 133 -6.38 6.15 -6.45
C GLN A 133 -5.22 7.04 -6.92
N THR A 134 -4.14 6.42 -7.39
CA THR A 134 -3.05 7.14 -8.07
C THR A 134 -3.57 7.74 -9.37
N ILE A 135 -3.38 9.05 -9.53
CA ILE A 135 -3.76 9.82 -10.71
C ILE A 135 -2.53 10.63 -11.11
N ALA A 136 -2.18 10.62 -12.40
CA ALA A 136 -1.09 11.45 -12.91
C ALA A 136 -1.44 12.94 -12.80
N ARG A 137 -0.52 13.75 -12.28
CA ARG A 137 -0.74 15.19 -12.03
C ARG A 137 0.48 16.02 -12.47
N PRO A 138 0.27 17.28 -12.87
CA PRO A 138 1.37 18.18 -13.27
C PRO A 138 2.24 18.62 -12.09
N ASP A 139 1.70 18.60 -10.87
CA ASP A 139 2.39 19.05 -9.65
C ASP A 139 3.16 17.93 -8.92
N THR A 140 3.19 16.71 -9.48
CA THR A 140 3.96 15.60 -8.92
C THR A 140 5.42 15.67 -9.35
N LEU A 141 6.31 15.89 -8.39
CA LEU A 141 7.75 15.93 -8.60
C LEU A 141 8.38 14.54 -8.70
N GLY A 142 7.96 13.64 -7.81
CA GLY A 142 8.48 12.27 -7.72
C GLY A 142 7.42 11.30 -7.22
N VAL A 143 7.44 10.08 -7.76
CA VAL A 143 6.54 8.99 -7.39
C VAL A 143 7.36 7.80 -6.91
N TYR A 144 7.04 7.32 -5.72
CA TYR A 144 7.74 6.23 -5.05
C TYR A 144 6.79 5.06 -4.79
N PRO A 145 6.64 4.15 -5.77
CA PRO A 145 5.97 2.88 -5.56
C PRO A 145 6.61 2.10 -4.41
N MET A 146 5.80 1.51 -3.52
CA MET A 146 6.31 0.77 -2.37
C MET A 146 6.94 -0.57 -2.78
N ALA A 147 6.55 -1.15 -3.92
CA ALA A 147 7.08 -2.40 -4.45
C ALA A 147 7.07 -2.40 -5.99
N ASP A 148 7.80 -3.33 -6.62
CA ASP A 148 7.92 -3.44 -8.08
C ASP A 148 6.57 -3.67 -8.79
N SER A 149 5.66 -4.42 -8.16
CA SER A 149 4.31 -4.60 -8.71
C SER A 149 3.51 -3.28 -8.72
N ASN A 150 3.75 -2.39 -7.75
CA ASN A 150 3.17 -1.05 -7.76
C ASN A 150 3.84 -0.16 -8.81
N HIS A 151 5.14 -0.36 -9.06
CA HIS A 151 5.90 0.40 -10.05
C HIS A 151 5.36 0.20 -11.46
N GLN A 152 5.13 -1.04 -11.88
CA GLN A 152 4.55 -1.34 -13.19
C GLN A 152 3.20 -0.64 -13.42
N ALA A 153 2.35 -0.61 -12.39
CA ALA A 153 1.05 0.06 -12.47
C ALA A 153 1.19 1.58 -12.56
N VAL A 154 2.09 2.18 -11.78
CA VAL A 154 2.39 3.62 -11.81
C VAL A 154 2.99 4.03 -13.16
N ASP A 155 3.94 3.25 -13.67
CA ASP A 155 4.55 3.47 -14.98
C ASP A 155 3.52 3.52 -16.10
N ARG A 156 2.55 2.60 -16.07
CA ARG A 156 1.42 2.64 -17.01
C ARG A 156 0.57 3.90 -16.84
N ILE A 157 0.15 4.22 -15.61
CA ILE A 157 -0.70 5.40 -15.31
C ILE A 157 -0.03 6.70 -15.82
N TYR A 158 1.25 6.89 -15.51
CA TYR A 158 1.97 8.09 -15.95
C TYR A 158 2.33 8.01 -17.43
N GLY A 159 2.69 6.84 -17.96
CA GLY A 159 3.02 6.62 -19.37
C GLY A 159 1.86 6.92 -20.33
N GLU A 160 0.63 6.69 -19.89
CA GLU A 160 -0.62 7.01 -20.63
C GLU A 160 -1.04 8.48 -20.48
N SER A 161 -0.47 9.23 -19.54
CA SER A 161 -0.78 10.65 -19.31
C SER A 161 0.12 11.60 -20.12
N GLU A 162 -0.09 12.90 -20.02
CA GLU A 162 0.87 13.94 -20.50
C GLU A 162 1.89 14.36 -19.41
N TYR A 163 1.66 13.96 -18.15
CA TYR A 163 2.48 14.39 -17.02
C TYR A 163 3.62 13.42 -16.77
N ARG A 164 4.83 13.95 -16.53
CA ARG A 164 6.04 13.15 -16.29
C ARG A 164 6.75 13.66 -15.05
N PRO A 165 6.61 12.99 -13.89
CA PRO A 165 7.42 13.31 -12.72
C PRO A 165 8.90 13.07 -13.04
N LYS A 166 9.79 13.72 -12.29
CA LYS A 166 11.24 13.59 -12.51
C LYS A 166 11.73 12.18 -12.21
N VAL A 167 11.09 11.52 -11.24
CA VAL A 167 11.46 10.19 -10.76
C VAL A 167 10.21 9.35 -10.62
N ILE A 168 10.28 8.13 -11.14
CA ILE A 168 9.42 7.00 -10.77
C ILE A 168 10.37 5.86 -10.42
N GLU A 169 10.44 5.48 -9.14
CA GLU A 169 11.36 4.44 -8.67
C GLU A 169 10.78 3.67 -7.49
N PRO A 170 10.80 2.34 -7.51
CA PRO A 170 10.32 1.55 -6.39
C PRO A 170 11.23 1.72 -5.17
N LEU A 171 10.64 1.86 -3.98
CA LEU A 171 11.37 1.84 -2.71
C LEU A 171 11.83 0.42 -2.33
N GLY A 172 11.22 -0.62 -2.92
CA GLY A 172 11.49 -2.01 -2.58
C GLY A 172 11.20 -2.31 -1.11
N ILE A 173 10.04 -1.89 -0.62
CA ILE A 173 9.57 -2.16 0.74
C ILE A 173 8.85 -3.50 0.77
N SER A 174 9.25 -4.36 1.70
CA SER A 174 8.63 -5.67 1.92
C SER A 174 7.11 -5.55 2.11
N ASN A 175 6.33 -6.44 1.50
CA ASN A 175 4.88 -6.46 1.69
C ASN A 175 4.52 -7.25 2.95
N ALA A 176 4.11 -6.56 4.01
CA ALA A 176 3.72 -7.18 5.28
C ALA A 176 2.21 -7.45 5.41
N PHE A 177 1.41 -7.20 4.35
CA PHE A 177 -0.03 -7.38 4.42
C PHE A 177 -0.41 -8.83 4.70
N GLY A 178 -1.19 -9.05 5.76
CA GLY A 178 -1.59 -10.37 6.22
C GLY A 178 -0.51 -11.18 6.94
N LEU A 179 0.67 -10.60 7.17
CA LEU A 179 1.77 -11.24 7.91
C LEU A 179 1.76 -10.85 9.39
N SER A 180 2.79 -11.28 10.14
CA SER A 180 2.90 -11.02 11.57
C SER A 180 3.22 -9.56 11.90
N LYS A 181 3.06 -9.19 13.17
CA LYS A 181 3.43 -7.86 13.68
C LYS A 181 4.92 -7.56 13.45
N GLU A 182 5.78 -8.54 13.61
CA GLU A 182 7.24 -8.41 13.40
C GLU A 182 7.55 -8.11 11.94
N ALA A 183 6.88 -8.80 11.00
CA ALA A 183 7.02 -8.51 9.57
C ALA A 183 6.54 -7.10 9.24
N TYR A 184 5.42 -6.67 9.83
CA TYR A 184 4.93 -5.29 9.69
C TYR A 184 5.93 -4.29 10.25
N GLN A 185 6.47 -4.50 11.46
CA GLN A 185 7.49 -3.64 12.05
C GLN A 185 8.72 -3.51 11.14
N GLY A 186 9.25 -4.63 10.64
CA GLY A 186 10.38 -4.62 9.71
C GLY A 186 10.11 -3.78 8.46
N SER A 187 8.89 -3.87 7.90
CA SER A 187 8.50 -3.03 6.77
C SER A 187 8.47 -1.53 7.11
N ILE A 188 8.10 -1.14 8.33
CA ILE A 188 8.12 0.26 8.76
C ILE A 188 9.55 0.75 8.99
N GLU A 189 10.42 -0.09 9.57
CA GLU A 189 11.83 0.22 9.75
C GLU A 189 12.53 0.45 8.40
N GLU A 190 12.23 -0.34 7.38
CA GLU A 190 12.69 -0.10 6.00
C GLU A 190 12.24 1.28 5.48
N ILE A 191 10.98 1.67 5.72
CA ILE A 191 10.42 2.96 5.29
C ILE A 191 11.14 4.12 6.00
N VAL A 192 11.38 4.02 7.31
CA VAL A 192 12.07 5.03 8.11
C VAL A 192 13.46 5.34 7.56
N VAL A 193 14.16 4.33 7.03
CA VAL A 193 15.49 4.50 6.44
C VAL A 193 15.40 5.04 5.01
N LYS A 194 14.58 4.43 4.15
CA LYS A 194 14.60 4.69 2.71
C LYS A 194 13.90 5.99 2.30
N VAL A 195 12.84 6.38 3.01
CA VAL A 195 12.07 7.59 2.64
C VAL A 195 12.92 8.86 2.73
N PRO A 196 13.63 9.15 3.84
CA PRO A 196 14.52 10.31 3.91
C PRO A 196 15.61 10.30 2.84
N GLN A 197 16.23 9.14 2.57
CA GLN A 197 17.27 9.00 1.55
C GLN A 197 16.74 9.40 0.16
N LYS A 198 15.57 8.89 -0.23
CA LYS A 198 14.96 9.20 -1.52
C LYS A 198 14.51 10.65 -1.65
N ILE A 199 14.04 11.26 -0.55
CA ILE A 199 13.76 12.69 -0.53
C ILE A 199 15.05 13.49 -0.77
N ASN A 200 16.15 13.15 -0.10
CA ASN A 200 17.42 13.84 -0.29
C ASN A 200 17.95 13.71 -1.73
N GLU A 201 17.88 12.51 -2.29
CA GLU A 201 18.23 12.26 -3.70
C GLU A 201 17.39 13.12 -4.67
N LEU A 202 16.08 13.21 -4.43
CA LEU A 202 15.16 13.99 -5.27
C LEU A 202 15.42 15.49 -5.20
N LEU A 203 15.74 15.99 -4.00
CA LEU A 203 15.91 17.41 -3.71
C LEU A 203 17.36 17.88 -3.89
N GLY A 204 18.32 16.97 -3.98
CA GLY A 204 19.74 17.26 -4.12
C GLY A 204 20.38 17.83 -2.85
N VAL A 205 19.97 17.33 -1.68
CA VAL A 205 20.45 17.78 -0.35
C VAL A 205 21.26 16.71 0.38
#